data_AF-A0AAV1ZFN9-F1
#
_entry.id   AF-A0AAV1ZFN9-F1
#
_cell.length_a   1.000
_cell.length_b   1.000
_cell.length_c   1.000
_cell.angle_alpha   90.00
_cell.angle_beta   90.00
_cell.angle_gamma   90.00
#
_symmetry.space_group_name_H-M   'P 1'
#
loop_
_entity.id
_entity.type
_entity.pdbx_description
1 polymer ?
#
loop_
_entity_poly.entity_id
_entity_poly.type
_entity_poly.pdbx_seq_one_letter_code
_entity_poly.pdbx_strand_id
1 'polypeptide(L)'
;MDAVIPHRGFTDGSGDTSCYTEIKTSRIKTSSVDQYKFHKYKAIMWWTQSYFAGISEIICGNRTIQGIVKSIDIHRVSALPEEARGLWSPDVCLNFCDKFLTYLKRVVTEDDYNVVYKFNYRSGDIVYSSKLINPENRYRIIPEWYKRAMEE
;
A
#
# COMPACT_ATOMS: atom_id res chain seq x y z
N MET A 1 -8.28 11.57 3.17
CA MET A 1 -9.30 10.68 3.74
C MET A 1 -9.24 9.43 2.92
N ASP A 2 -8.84 8.36 3.58
CA ASP A 2 -8.83 7.00 3.08
C ASP A 2 -9.91 6.28 3.90
N ALA A 3 -10.86 5.67 3.22
CA ALA A 3 -11.92 4.91 3.88
C ALA A 3 -12.24 3.70 3.03
N VAL A 4 -12.56 2.58 3.67
CA VAL A 4 -12.99 1.35 3.01
C VAL A 4 -14.43 1.10 3.44
N ILE A 5 -15.34 0.94 2.47
CA ILE A 5 -16.76 0.72 2.74
C ILE A 5 -17.26 -0.57 2.06
N PRO A 6 -18.13 -1.36 2.71
CA PRO A 6 -18.79 -2.49 2.06
C PRO A 6 -19.89 -1.98 1.11
N HIS A 7 -20.01 -2.55 -0.09
CA HIS A 7 -21.01 -2.13 -1.11
C HIS A 7 -21.94 -3.26 -1.59
N ARG A 8 -21.74 -4.50 -1.13
CA ARG A 8 -22.63 -5.66 -1.34
C ARG A 8 -22.97 -6.31 0.00
N GLY A 9 -24.03 -7.14 0.01
CA GLY A 9 -24.46 -7.89 1.18
C GLY A 9 -23.27 -8.53 1.88
N PHE A 10 -23.00 -8.07 3.10
CA PHE A 10 -21.85 -8.47 3.89
C PHE A 10 -22.12 -9.87 4.44
N THR A 11 -21.34 -10.86 4.02
CA THR A 11 -21.23 -12.14 4.72
C THR A 11 -19.99 -12.05 5.60
N ASP A 12 -20.18 -11.98 6.90
CA ASP A 12 -19.08 -11.97 7.86
C ASP A 12 -18.23 -13.25 7.74
N GLY A 13 -16.92 -13.12 7.98
CA GLY A 13 -16.01 -14.27 8.08
C GLY A 13 -15.59 -14.96 6.76
N SER A 14 -16.07 -14.53 5.59
CA SER A 14 -15.67 -15.16 4.31
C SER A 14 -14.23 -14.86 3.89
N GLY A 15 -13.60 -13.81 4.46
CA GLY A 15 -12.30 -13.30 4.02
C GLY A 15 -12.33 -12.62 2.64
N ASP A 16 -13.52 -12.50 2.02
CA ASP A 16 -13.70 -11.90 0.71
C ASP A 16 -13.70 -10.37 0.81
N THR A 17 -12.59 -9.74 0.44
CA THR A 17 -12.46 -8.29 0.41
C THR A 17 -13.02 -7.65 -0.86
N SER A 18 -13.50 -8.44 -1.81
CA SER A 18 -14.09 -7.92 -3.06
C SER A 18 -15.39 -7.16 -2.83
N CYS A 19 -16.05 -7.36 -1.68
CA CYS A 19 -17.24 -6.63 -1.26
C CYS A 19 -16.94 -5.21 -0.75
N TYR A 20 -15.67 -4.84 -0.62
CA TYR A 20 -15.25 -3.52 -0.19
C TYR A 20 -14.88 -2.60 -1.36
N THR A 21 -14.99 -1.30 -1.11
CA THR A 21 -14.59 -0.22 -2.02
C THR A 21 -13.74 0.79 -1.26
N GLU A 22 -12.62 1.21 -1.86
CA GLU A 22 -11.76 2.26 -1.34
C GLU A 22 -12.29 3.64 -1.73
N ILE A 23 -12.37 4.58 -0.78
CA ILE A 23 -12.76 5.96 -1.02
C ILE A 23 -11.53 6.84 -0.96
N LYS A 24 -11.33 7.63 -2.01
CA LYS A 24 -10.26 8.62 -2.13
C LYS A 24 -10.81 10.00 -2.44
N THR A 25 -9.97 11.01 -2.26
CA THR A 25 -10.23 12.36 -2.80
C THR A 25 -9.04 12.85 -3.61
N SER A 26 -9.31 13.61 -4.67
CA SER A 26 -8.29 14.26 -5.49
C SER A 26 -8.70 15.67 -5.84
N ARG A 27 -7.74 16.57 -6.10
CA ARG A 27 -8.07 17.83 -6.77
C ARG A 27 -8.67 17.51 -8.14
N ILE A 28 -9.66 18.29 -8.56
CA ILE A 28 -10.17 18.29 -9.94
C ILE A 28 -8.97 18.49 -10.88
N LYS A 29 -8.86 17.61 -11.87
CA LYS A 29 -7.77 17.59 -12.84
C LYS A 29 -8.27 18.35 -14.06
N THR A 30 -7.71 19.52 -14.35
CA THR A 30 -8.22 20.41 -15.41
C THR A 30 -7.33 20.45 -16.65
N SER A 31 -6.14 19.85 -16.58
CA SER A 31 -5.17 19.83 -17.67
C SER A 31 -4.60 18.44 -17.94
N SER A 32 -4.03 18.23 -19.13
CA SER A 32 -3.29 17.02 -19.47
C SER A 32 -2.10 16.78 -18.53
N VAL A 33 -1.47 17.84 -18.02
CA VAL A 33 -0.37 17.76 -17.04
C VAL A 33 -0.87 17.21 -15.71
N ASP A 34 -2.06 17.62 -15.26
CA ASP A 34 -2.66 17.10 -14.02
C ASP A 34 -3.01 15.63 -14.14
N GLN A 35 -3.55 15.23 -15.31
CA GLN A 35 -3.84 13.83 -15.61
C GLN A 35 -2.55 12.99 -15.63
N TYR A 36 -1.50 13.48 -16.30
CA TYR A 36 -0.19 12.81 -16.30
C TYR A 36 0.36 12.63 -14.87
N LYS A 37 0.34 13.69 -14.05
CA LYS A 37 0.79 13.61 -12.65
C LYS A 37 -0.04 12.63 -11.83
N PHE A 38 -1.35 12.57 -12.06
CA PHE A 38 -2.23 11.61 -11.42
C PHE A 38 -1.81 10.18 -11.77
N HIS A 39 -1.71 9.83 -13.05
CA HIS A 39 -1.35 8.48 -13.47
C HIS A 39 0.08 8.11 -13.06
N LYS A 40 1.03 9.04 -13.13
CA LYS A 40 2.44 8.78 -12.79
C LYS A 40 2.67 8.55 -11.30
N TYR A 41 2.05 9.36 -10.44
CA TYR A 41 2.42 9.40 -9.02
C TYR A 41 1.32 8.91 -8.08
N LYS A 42 0.05 9.16 -8.41
CA LYS A 42 -1.08 8.84 -7.52
C LYS A 42 -1.69 7.49 -7.82
N ALA A 43 -1.90 7.19 -9.10
CA ALA A 43 -2.53 5.94 -9.53
C ALA A 43 -1.73 4.72 -9.06
N ILE A 44 -0.38 4.75 -9.12
CA ILE A 44 0.45 3.67 -8.59
C ILE A 44 0.24 3.44 -7.09
N MET A 45 0.11 4.50 -6.28
CA MET A 45 -0.11 4.37 -4.84
C MET A 45 -1.50 3.80 -4.54
N TRP A 46 -2.52 4.26 -5.29
CA TRP A 46 -3.89 3.76 -5.16
C TRP A 46 -4.02 2.30 -5.59
N TRP A 47 -3.40 1.96 -6.73
CA TRP A 47 -3.33 0.61 -7.23
C TRP A 47 -2.65 -0.30 -6.23
N THR A 48 -1.45 0.06 -5.75
CA THR A 48 -0.68 -0.79 -4.82
C THR A 48 -1.45 -1.07 -3.54
N GLN A 49 -2.03 -0.04 -2.91
CA GLN A 49 -2.82 -0.20 -1.69
C GLN A 49 -4.02 -1.14 -1.90
N SER A 50 -4.80 -0.90 -2.96
CA SER A 50 -6.06 -1.63 -3.18
C SER A 50 -5.81 -3.04 -3.69
N TYR A 51 -4.78 -3.23 -4.52
CA TYR A 51 -4.36 -4.51 -5.06
C TYR A 51 -3.98 -5.49 -3.94
N PHE A 52 -3.12 -5.06 -3.01
CA PHE A 52 -2.71 -5.93 -1.89
C PHE A 52 -3.85 -6.18 -0.88
N ALA A 53 -4.81 -5.26 -0.79
CA ALA A 53 -6.00 -5.46 0.03
C ALA A 53 -7.08 -6.33 -0.65
N GLY A 54 -6.91 -6.72 -1.92
CA GLY A 54 -7.92 -7.46 -2.69
C GLY A 54 -9.17 -6.63 -3.04
N ILE A 55 -9.09 -5.30 -2.94
CA ILE A 55 -10.18 -4.38 -3.26
C ILE A 55 -10.20 -4.18 -4.79
N SER A 56 -11.38 -4.27 -5.39
CA SER A 56 -11.53 -4.20 -6.85
C SER A 56 -11.82 -2.79 -7.39
N GLU A 57 -12.31 -1.89 -6.53
CA GLU A 57 -12.83 -0.58 -6.93
C GLU A 57 -12.37 0.54 -5.99
N ILE A 58 -12.06 1.70 -6.58
CA ILE A 58 -11.77 2.94 -5.90
C ILE A 58 -12.77 4.02 -6.36
N ILE A 59 -13.48 4.64 -5.42
CA ILE A 59 -14.33 5.81 -5.67
C ILE A 59 -13.54 7.07 -5.29
N CYS A 60 -13.33 7.96 -6.25
CA CYS A 60 -12.63 9.22 -6.05
C CYS A 60 -13.57 10.42 -6.09
N GLY A 61 -13.71 11.12 -4.97
CA GLY A 61 -14.30 12.45 -4.93
C GLY A 61 -13.32 13.51 -5.46
N ASN A 62 -13.62 14.09 -6.63
CA ASN A 62 -12.84 15.21 -7.17
C ASN A 62 -13.31 16.52 -6.53
N ARG A 63 -12.41 17.17 -5.80
CA ARG A 63 -12.70 18.36 -5.01
C ARG A 63 -12.02 19.61 -5.55
N THR A 64 -12.65 20.76 -5.31
CA THR A 64 -12.07 22.09 -5.56
C THR A 64 -10.90 22.37 -4.61
N ILE A 65 -10.23 23.52 -4.81
CA ILE A 65 -9.17 24.01 -3.91
C ILE A 65 -9.73 24.29 -2.51
N GLN A 66 -10.99 24.71 -2.41
CA GLN A 66 -11.72 24.95 -1.15
C GLN A 66 -12.17 23.66 -0.45
N GLY A 67 -11.84 22.48 -1.00
CA GLY A 67 -12.15 21.20 -0.38
C GLY A 67 -13.55 20.64 -0.69
N ILE A 68 -14.31 21.31 -1.55
CA ILE A 68 -15.68 20.88 -1.90
C ILE A 68 -15.64 19.85 -3.02
N VAL A 69 -16.17 18.64 -2.79
CA VAL A 69 -16.32 17.60 -3.83
C VAL A 69 -17.37 18.06 -4.85
N LYS A 70 -17.02 18.02 -6.15
CA LYS A 70 -17.88 18.44 -7.26
C LYS A 70 -18.21 17.34 -8.24
N SER A 71 -17.41 16.28 -8.30
CA SER A 71 -17.68 15.10 -9.11
C SER A 71 -17.09 13.85 -8.47
N ILE A 72 -17.55 12.69 -8.93
CA ILE A 72 -17.10 11.37 -8.49
C ILE A 72 -16.60 10.61 -9.73
N ASP A 73 -15.40 10.04 -9.62
CA ASP A 73 -14.86 9.09 -10.59
C ASP A 73 -14.81 7.70 -9.93
N ILE A 74 -15.06 6.65 -10.71
CA ILE A 74 -14.89 5.26 -10.29
C ILE A 74 -13.73 4.67 -11.07
N HIS A 75 -12.73 4.15 -10.35
CA HIS A 75 -11.57 3.49 -10.93
C HIS A 75 -11.60 2.01 -10.58
N ARG A 76 -11.55 1.15 -11.60
CA ARG A 76 -11.27 -0.27 -11.39
C ARG A 76 -9.79 -0.46 -11.13
N VAL A 77 -9.45 -1.15 -10.05
CA VAL A 77 -8.06 -1.40 -9.66
C VAL A 77 -7.30 -2.13 -10.78
N SER A 78 -7.96 -3.06 -11.47
CA SER A 78 -7.38 -3.78 -12.61
C SER A 78 -7.13 -2.92 -13.86
N ALA A 79 -7.80 -1.77 -14.00
CA ALA A 79 -7.64 -0.87 -15.15
C ALA A 79 -6.51 0.15 -14.96
N LEU A 80 -6.19 0.50 -13.70
CA LEU A 80 -5.19 1.54 -13.38
C LEU A 80 -3.80 1.33 -14.02
N PRO A 81 -3.24 0.10 -14.10
CA PRO A 81 -1.96 -0.11 -14.76
C PRO A 81 -1.99 0.23 -16.25
N GLU A 82 -3.09 -0.09 -16.92
CA GLU A 82 -3.29 0.19 -18.34
C GLU A 82 -3.50 1.69 -18.59
N GLU A 83 -4.29 2.36 -17.75
CA GLU A 83 -4.46 3.81 -17.79
C GLU A 83 -3.13 4.58 -17.59
N ALA A 84 -2.18 3.97 -16.87
CA ALA A 84 -0.86 4.53 -16.62
C ALA A 84 0.25 3.90 -17.47
N ARG A 85 -0.11 3.27 -18.61
CA ARG A 85 0.82 2.58 -19.50
C ARG A 85 2.04 3.45 -19.83
N GLY A 86 3.22 2.89 -19.64
CA GLY A 86 4.50 3.56 -19.89
C GLY A 86 5.00 4.48 -18.78
N LEU A 87 4.23 4.67 -17.70
CA LEU A 87 4.65 5.49 -16.55
C LEU A 87 5.20 4.64 -15.39
N TRP A 88 4.59 3.49 -15.17
CA TRP A 88 5.04 2.45 -14.24
C TRP A 88 4.52 1.09 -14.70
N SER A 89 5.04 0.01 -14.11
CA SER A 89 4.67 -1.36 -14.47
C SER A 89 4.29 -2.15 -13.22
N PRO A 90 3.12 -2.81 -13.19
CA PRO A 90 2.71 -3.64 -12.06
C PRO A 90 3.69 -4.80 -11.85
N ASP A 91 4.21 -5.40 -12.93
CA ASP A 91 5.20 -6.47 -12.85
C ASP A 91 6.50 -5.99 -12.20
N VAL A 92 6.96 -4.77 -12.50
CA VAL A 92 8.15 -4.21 -11.85
C VAL A 92 7.92 -4.04 -10.35
N CYS A 93 6.75 -3.52 -9.95
CA CYS A 93 6.38 -3.36 -8.55
C CYS A 93 6.33 -4.71 -7.81
N LEU A 94 5.64 -5.70 -8.38
CA LEU A 94 5.46 -7.01 -7.75
C LEU A 94 6.76 -7.82 -7.72
N ASN A 95 7.54 -7.81 -8.80
CA ASN A 95 8.85 -8.48 -8.82
C ASN A 95 9.83 -7.85 -7.83
N PHE A 96 9.80 -6.52 -7.65
CA PHE A 96 10.60 -5.88 -6.60
C PHE A 96 10.13 -6.32 -5.21
N CYS A 97 8.83 -6.33 -4.96
CA CYS A 97 8.25 -6.78 -3.69
C CYS A 97 8.67 -8.22 -3.37
N ASP A 98 8.51 -9.14 -4.31
CA ASP A 98 8.91 -10.54 -4.17
C ASP A 98 10.42 -10.70 -3.88
N LYS A 99 11.28 -10.02 -4.65
CA LYS A 99 12.73 -10.02 -4.42
C LYS A 99 13.09 -9.45 -3.05
N PHE A 100 12.41 -8.39 -2.61
CA PHE A 100 12.63 -7.79 -1.31
C PHE A 100 12.20 -8.73 -0.18
N LEU A 101 11.02 -9.35 -0.27
CA LEU A 101 10.56 -10.34 0.72
C LEU A 101 11.47 -11.58 0.77
N THR A 102 11.95 -12.04 -0.39
CA THR A 102 12.95 -13.11 -0.47
C THR A 102 14.26 -12.70 0.19
N TYR A 103 14.70 -11.46 0.00
CA TYR A 103 15.86 -10.91 0.68
C TYR A 103 15.66 -10.83 2.21
N LEU A 104 14.48 -10.40 2.68
CA LEU A 104 14.13 -10.39 4.10
C LEU A 104 14.30 -11.79 4.72
N LYS A 105 13.69 -12.81 4.11
CA LYS A 105 13.76 -14.21 4.59
C LYS A 105 15.18 -14.74 4.66
N ARG A 106 16.06 -14.30 3.76
CA ARG A 106 17.47 -14.72 3.74
C ARG A 106 18.32 -14.05 4.82
N VAL A 107 18.00 -12.80 5.17
CA VAL A 107 18.82 -12.00 6.10
C VAL A 107 18.36 -12.13 7.55
N VAL A 108 17.06 -12.22 7.78
CA VAL A 108 16.46 -12.33 9.12
C VAL A 108 16.36 -13.81 9.47
N THR A 109 17.45 -14.35 10.01
CA THR A 109 17.57 -15.79 10.31
C THR A 109 17.38 -16.13 11.79
N GLU A 110 17.39 -15.13 12.67
CA GLU A 110 17.28 -15.32 14.11
C GLU A 110 15.82 -15.24 14.56
N ASP A 111 15.35 -16.28 15.24
CA ASP A 111 14.02 -16.36 15.82
C ASP A 111 14.05 -15.86 17.27
N ASP A 112 14.16 -14.52 17.42
CA ASP A 112 14.14 -13.82 18.71
C ASP A 112 13.43 -12.48 18.56
N TYR A 113 12.35 -12.29 19.33
CA TYR A 113 11.54 -11.07 19.34
C TYR A 113 12.33 -9.79 19.72
N ASN A 114 13.50 -9.92 20.34
CA ASN A 114 14.35 -8.80 20.72
C ASN A 114 15.39 -8.43 19.66
N VAL A 115 15.58 -9.29 18.66
CA VAL A 115 16.47 -9.03 17.53
C VAL A 115 15.76 -8.15 16.51
N VAL A 116 16.42 -7.06 16.11
CA VAL A 116 15.88 -6.13 15.12
C VAL A 116 16.84 -5.98 13.96
N TYR A 117 16.32 -6.18 12.75
CA TYR A 117 16.99 -5.84 11.50
C TYR A 117 16.39 -4.57 10.91
N LYS A 118 17.24 -3.58 10.63
CA LYS A 118 16.84 -2.33 10.01
C LYS A 118 17.15 -2.35 8.52
N PHE A 119 16.12 -2.22 7.70
CA PHE A 119 16.22 -2.07 6.26
C PHE A 119 16.13 -0.59 5.89
N ASN A 120 17.11 -0.11 5.13
CA ASN A 120 17.17 1.28 4.70
C ASN A 120 17.09 1.34 3.18
N TYR A 121 16.35 2.31 2.67
CA TYR A 121 16.22 2.59 1.26
C TYR A 121 16.22 4.09 1.03
N ARG A 122 16.94 4.53 0.01
CA ARG A 122 16.91 5.88 -0.52
C ARG A 122 16.61 5.80 -2.01
N SER A 123 15.86 6.77 -2.52
CA SER A 123 15.47 6.78 -3.94
C SER A 123 16.71 6.70 -4.84
N GLY A 124 16.77 5.69 -5.70
CA GLY A 124 17.89 5.44 -6.61
C GLY A 124 18.98 4.51 -6.08
N ASP A 125 18.93 4.12 -4.81
CA ASP A 125 19.91 3.24 -4.17
C ASP A 125 19.40 1.79 -4.03
N ILE A 126 20.32 0.89 -3.69
CA ILE A 126 19.96 -0.47 -3.27
C ILE A 126 19.42 -0.47 -1.83
N VAL A 127 18.55 -1.42 -1.52
CA VAL A 127 18.16 -1.70 -0.14
C VAL A 127 19.35 -2.34 0.58
N TYR A 128 19.73 -1.78 1.73
CA TYR A 128 20.73 -2.39 2.62
C TYR A 128 20.15 -2.63 4.01
N SER A 129 20.61 -3.70 4.64
CA SER A 129 20.14 -4.14 5.96
C SER A 129 21.26 -4.11 6.99
N SER A 130 20.94 -3.81 8.24
CA SER A 130 21.83 -4.05 9.38
C SER A 130 21.07 -4.66 10.55
N LYS A 131 21.68 -5.62 11.24
CA LYS A 131 21.24 -6.07 12.56
C LYS A 131 21.60 -4.97 13.57
N LEU A 132 20.64 -4.53 14.37
CA LEU A 132 20.88 -3.51 15.38
C LEU A 132 21.46 -4.13 16.64
N ILE A 133 22.52 -3.52 17.18
CA ILE A 133 23.08 -3.87 18.48
C ILE A 133 22.35 -3.03 19.53
N ASN A 134 21.76 -3.68 20.53
CA ASN A 134 20.97 -3.02 21.60
C ASN A 134 19.93 -2.02 21.05
N PRO A 135 18.94 -2.50 20.27
CA PRO A 135 17.96 -1.62 19.63
C PRO A 135 17.17 -0.80 20.64
N GLU A 136 17.02 0.50 20.37
CA GLU A 136 16.14 1.38 21.13
C GLU A 136 14.69 0.86 21.12
N ASN A 137 13.92 1.14 22.18
CA ASN A 137 12.54 0.66 22.32
C ASN A 137 11.63 1.06 21.14
N ARG A 138 11.88 2.20 20.47
CA ARG A 138 11.11 2.60 19.27
C ARG A 138 11.20 1.63 18.09
N TYR A 139 12.21 0.76 18.06
CA TYR A 139 12.38 -0.25 17.03
C TYR A 139 11.80 -1.63 17.43
N ARG A 140 11.41 -1.80 18.70
CA ARG A 140 10.83 -3.03 19.22
C ARG A 140 9.32 -2.96 19.08
N ILE A 141 8.81 -3.50 17.98
CA ILE A 141 7.38 -3.38 17.61
C ILE A 141 6.49 -4.49 18.16
N ILE A 142 7.07 -5.60 18.63
CA ILE A 142 6.32 -6.74 19.17
C ILE A 142 6.08 -6.51 20.67
N PRO A 143 4.83 -6.28 21.11
CA PRO A 143 4.53 -5.99 22.50
C PRO A 143 4.58 -7.25 23.38
N GLU A 144 4.86 -7.06 24.68
CA GLU A 144 5.00 -8.18 25.63
C GLU A 144 3.77 -9.08 25.73
N TRP A 145 2.55 -8.53 25.59
CA TRP A 145 1.34 -9.34 25.63
C TRP A 145 1.27 -10.32 24.45
N TYR A 146 1.81 -9.96 23.28
CA TYR A 146 1.80 -10.83 22.10
C TYR A 146 2.84 -11.93 22.23
N LYS A 147 4.03 -11.60 22.76
CA LYS A 147 5.08 -12.60 23.02
C LYS A 147 4.58 -13.72 23.93
N ARG A 148 3.98 -13.34 25.08
CA ARG A 148 3.40 -14.31 26.02
C ARG A 148 2.34 -15.18 25.38
N ALA A 149 1.42 -14.59 24.59
CA ALA A 149 0.36 -15.33 23.92
C ALA A 149 0.84 -16.33 22.85
N MET A 150 2.07 -16.18 22.34
CA MET A 150 2.67 -17.09 21.35
C MET A 150 3.59 -18.15 21.97
N GLU A 151 3.93 -18.01 23.25
CA GLU A 151 4.72 -18.98 24.04
C GLU A 151 3.83 -20.02 24.75
N GLU A 152 2.53 -19.73 24.87
CA GLU A 152 1.48 -20.63 25.36
C GLU A 152 0.94 -21.55 24.24
#